data_AF-A0A0U2Y3A6-F1
#
_entry.id   AF-A0A0U2Y3A6-F1
#
_cell.length_a   1.000
_cell.length_b   1.000
_cell.length_c   1.000
_cell.angle_alpha   90.00
_cell.angle_beta   90.00
_cell.angle_gamma   90.00
#
_symmetry.space_group_name_H-M   'P 1'
#
loop_
_entity.id
_entity.type
_entity.pdbx_description
1 polymer ?
#
loop_
_entity_poly.entity_id
_entity_poly.type
_entity_poly.pdbx_seq_one_letter_code
_entity_poly.pdbx_strand_id
1 'polypeptide(L)'
;MASESDDMVKKLLEDPKFISTLASKIYDRLKDEVVIKRLEENTEAIRNLQQGIMGLEEAVRQQGGSIKSLQETVKQHSEAIRGLQEAVKQQGEILREHSEAIKSLQETVKQHSEAIRGLQEAVKQQGEILREHSEAIKSLQETVKQHSEAIKGLQEAVKQLSNDIKEVSKLTIKLSTEIGSFTNRAGKGLEKTIMMVYKEALELHGIDPNKVKHGNIVDTLGIIDKGRIFEVDFYETNDYVYVFEIKNFADEGALEQMLVRKKLVPQLFNKPVKLFLVANYVDKKVKEELEKEGVTIISSMVVE
;
A
#
# COMPACT_ATOMS: atom_id res chain seq x y z
N MET A 1 -113.34 114.84 83.95
CA MET A 1 -112.37 113.89 83.37
C MET A 1 -111.63 113.10 84.47
N ALA A 2 -112.35 112.54 85.45
CA ALA A 2 -111.75 111.76 86.55
C ALA A 2 -112.71 110.66 87.06
N SER A 3 -113.63 110.15 86.23
CA SER A 3 -114.67 109.19 86.69
C SER A 3 -114.56 107.79 86.12
N GLU A 4 -113.87 107.55 85.00
CA GLU A 4 -113.71 106.19 84.48
C GLU A 4 -112.49 105.46 85.07
N SER A 5 -111.38 106.18 85.29
CA SER A 5 -110.18 105.58 85.88
C SER A 5 -110.35 105.25 87.36
N ASP A 6 -110.96 106.14 88.16
CA ASP A 6 -111.24 105.89 89.58
C ASP A 6 -112.28 104.78 89.78
N ASP A 7 -113.29 104.68 88.91
CA ASP A 7 -114.28 103.59 88.93
C ASP A 7 -113.65 102.23 88.53
N MET A 8 -112.70 102.22 87.58
CA MET A 8 -111.89 101.03 87.26
C MET A 8 -110.98 100.61 88.42
N VAL A 9 -110.32 101.57 89.10
CA VAL A 9 -109.47 101.29 90.27
C VAL A 9 -110.31 100.74 91.43
N LYS A 10 -111.52 101.29 91.65
CA LYS A 10 -112.43 100.80 92.69
C LYS A 10 -112.92 99.37 92.39
N LYS A 11 -113.30 99.07 91.15
CA LYS A 11 -113.64 97.71 90.70
C LYS A 11 -112.48 96.71 90.82
N LEU A 12 -111.24 97.16 90.62
CA LEU A 12 -110.02 96.37 90.83
C LEU A 12 -109.76 96.02 92.31
N LEU A 13 -110.25 96.83 93.25
CA LEU A 13 -110.02 96.65 94.69
C LEU A 13 -111.22 96.02 95.42
N GLU A 14 -112.45 96.25 94.95
CA GLU A 14 -113.69 95.93 95.69
C GLU A 14 -114.67 95.00 94.95
N ASP A 15 -114.50 94.70 93.65
CA ASP A 15 -115.37 93.79 92.88
C ASP A 15 -114.67 92.44 92.55
N PRO A 16 -114.91 91.38 93.34
CA PRO A 16 -114.32 90.05 93.11
C PRO A 16 -114.61 89.48 91.72
N LYS A 17 -115.76 89.83 91.12
CA LYS A 17 -116.19 89.32 89.82
C LYS A 17 -115.43 90.00 88.69
N PHE A 18 -115.17 91.31 88.81
CA PHE A 18 -114.30 92.04 87.89
C PHE A 18 -112.85 91.55 87.97
N ILE A 19 -112.31 91.37 89.18
CA ILE A 19 -110.95 90.84 89.40
C ILE A 19 -110.80 89.45 88.77
N SER A 20 -111.75 88.54 89.01
CA SER A 20 -111.72 87.19 88.44
C SER A 20 -111.78 87.21 86.90
N THR A 21 -112.64 88.06 86.33
CA THR A 21 -112.77 88.20 84.87
C THR A 21 -111.50 88.78 84.25
N LEU A 22 -110.90 89.79 84.88
CA LEU A 22 -109.65 90.40 84.43
C LEU A 22 -108.47 89.43 84.57
N ALA A 23 -108.38 88.70 85.68
CA ALA A 23 -107.37 87.67 85.89
C ALA A 23 -107.49 86.55 84.84
N SER A 24 -108.71 86.12 84.50
CA SER A 24 -108.93 85.17 83.41
C SER A 24 -108.45 85.72 82.07
N LYS A 25 -108.83 86.96 81.71
CA LYS A 25 -108.38 87.57 80.45
C LYS A 25 -106.87 87.78 80.38
N ILE A 26 -106.23 88.15 81.48
CA ILE A 26 -104.77 88.28 81.59
C ILE A 26 -104.10 86.90 81.48
N TYR A 27 -104.64 85.89 82.16
CA TYR A 27 -104.17 84.51 82.08
C TYR A 27 -104.27 83.96 80.66
N ASP A 28 -105.42 84.13 80.00
CA ASP A 28 -105.65 83.69 78.62
C ASP A 28 -104.67 84.39 77.67
N ARG A 29 -104.48 85.71 77.81
CA ARG A 29 -103.53 86.46 76.97
C ARG A 29 -102.07 86.06 77.19
N LEU A 30 -101.63 85.89 78.44
CA LEU A 30 -100.28 85.41 78.76
C LEU A 30 -100.06 83.98 78.29
N LYS A 31 -101.08 83.12 78.42
CA LYS A 31 -101.05 81.74 77.91
C LYS A 31 -100.92 81.74 76.38
N ASP A 32 -101.69 82.56 75.68
CA ASP A 32 -101.62 82.69 74.22
C ASP A 32 -100.24 83.19 73.78
N GLU A 33 -99.67 84.20 74.45
CA GLU A 33 -98.32 84.72 74.15
C GLU A 33 -97.23 83.66 74.36
N VAL A 34 -97.27 82.91 75.45
CA VAL A 34 -96.34 81.81 75.73
C VAL A 34 -96.49 80.68 74.71
N VAL A 35 -97.73 80.35 74.31
CA VAL A 35 -98.01 79.34 73.28
C VAL A 35 -97.46 79.80 71.92
N ILE A 36 -97.70 81.04 71.52
CA ILE A 36 -97.20 81.61 70.25
C ILE A 36 -95.67 81.58 70.24
N LYS A 37 -95.00 82.04 71.29
CA LYS A 37 -93.53 82.03 71.36
C LYS A 37 -92.96 80.61 71.22
N ARG A 38 -93.55 79.62 71.90
CA ARG A 38 -93.15 78.20 71.77
C ARG A 38 -93.42 77.65 70.37
N LEU A 39 -94.51 78.07 69.72
CA LEU A 39 -94.80 77.69 68.33
C LEU A 39 -93.77 78.28 67.37
N GLU A 40 -93.34 79.53 67.58
CA GLU A 40 -92.28 80.17 66.79
C GLU A 40 -90.93 79.46 66.97
N GLU A 41 -90.52 79.20 68.23
CA GLU A 41 -89.30 78.45 68.55
C GLU A 41 -89.31 77.04 67.93
N ASN A 42 -90.43 76.32 68.04
CA ASN A 42 -90.59 75.01 67.40
C ASN A 42 -90.55 75.11 65.88
N THR A 43 -91.14 76.15 65.29
CA THR A 43 -91.11 76.37 63.83
C THR A 43 -89.68 76.61 63.34
N GLU A 44 -88.90 77.39 64.09
CA GLU A 44 -87.49 77.62 63.80
C GLU A 44 -86.66 76.33 63.94
N ALA A 45 -86.88 75.56 65.02
CA ALA A 45 -86.23 74.27 65.22
C ALA A 45 -86.57 73.28 64.09
N ILE A 46 -87.84 73.23 63.66
CA ILE A 46 -88.29 72.41 62.53
C ILE A 46 -87.60 72.84 61.24
N ARG A 47 -87.47 74.14 60.96
CA ARG A 47 -86.75 74.64 59.78
C ARG A 47 -85.28 74.24 59.80
N ASN A 48 -84.61 74.36 60.94
CA ASN A 48 -83.20 73.97 61.08
C ASN A 48 -83.02 72.45 60.89
N LEU A 49 -83.92 71.64 61.44
CA LEU A 49 -83.93 70.19 61.20
C LEU A 49 -84.17 69.85 59.72
N GLN A 50 -85.10 70.53 59.06
CA GLN A 50 -85.34 70.35 57.62
C GLN A 50 -84.10 70.67 56.78
N GLN A 51 -83.40 71.77 57.09
CA GLN A 51 -82.13 72.11 56.43
C GLN A 51 -81.05 71.03 56.70
N GLY A 52 -80.94 70.54 57.93
CA GLY A 52 -80.04 69.46 58.29
C GLY A 52 -80.33 68.16 57.53
N ILE A 53 -81.61 67.80 57.40
CA ILE A 53 -82.07 66.64 56.62
C ILE A 53 -81.68 66.81 55.15
N MET A 54 -81.93 67.97 54.54
CA MET A 54 -81.54 68.23 53.14
C MET A 54 -80.03 68.09 52.93
N GLY A 55 -79.20 68.58 53.87
CA GLY A 55 -77.75 68.42 53.81
C GLY A 55 -77.30 66.95 53.92
N LEU A 56 -77.95 66.17 54.77
CA LEU A 56 -77.69 64.73 54.89
C LEU A 56 -78.11 63.97 53.63
N GLU A 57 -79.27 64.29 53.04
CA GLU A 57 -79.73 63.70 51.78
C GLU A 57 -78.73 63.95 50.64
N GLU A 58 -78.20 65.17 50.53
CA GLU A 58 -77.17 65.50 49.55
C GLU A 58 -75.88 64.71 49.80
N ALA A 59 -75.41 64.63 51.05
CA ALA A 59 -74.21 63.86 51.40
C ALA A 59 -74.37 62.37 51.08
N VAL A 60 -75.53 61.78 51.39
CA VAL A 60 -75.86 60.39 51.05
C VAL A 60 -75.87 60.18 49.53
N ARG A 61 -76.43 61.12 48.77
CA ARG A 61 -76.44 61.06 47.29
C ARG A 61 -75.03 61.11 46.71
N GLN A 62 -74.17 62.00 47.24
CA GLN A 62 -72.76 62.09 46.82
C GLN A 62 -72.00 60.81 47.14
N GLN A 63 -72.16 60.24 48.34
CA GLN A 63 -71.58 58.96 48.72
C GLN A 63 -72.04 57.82 47.79
N GLY A 64 -73.32 57.78 47.44
CA GLY A 64 -73.86 56.81 46.48
C GLY A 64 -73.19 56.91 45.10
N GLY A 65 -72.87 58.12 44.64
CA GLY A 65 -72.09 58.35 43.42
C GLY A 65 -70.65 57.81 43.54
N SER A 66 -69.96 58.12 44.63
CA SER A 66 -68.60 57.64 44.89
C SER A 66 -68.54 56.11 44.99
N ILE A 67 -69.52 55.47 45.63
CA ILE A 67 -69.62 54.01 45.72
C ILE A 67 -69.73 53.39 44.33
N LYS A 68 -70.59 53.93 43.45
CA LYS A 68 -70.73 53.44 42.07
C LYS A 68 -69.42 53.58 41.29
N SER A 69 -68.73 54.71 41.44
CA SER A 69 -67.43 54.91 40.79
C SER A 69 -66.39 53.89 41.26
N LEU A 70 -66.32 53.63 42.57
CA LEU A 70 -65.42 52.63 43.14
C LEU A 70 -65.75 51.22 42.65
N GLN A 71 -67.03 50.86 42.54
CA GLN A 71 -67.45 49.56 42.01
C GLN A 71 -66.99 49.36 40.56
N GLU A 72 -67.11 50.39 39.71
CA GLU A 72 -66.62 50.33 38.34
C GLU A 72 -65.09 50.20 38.29
N THR A 73 -64.36 50.96 39.11
CA THR A 73 -62.90 50.82 39.22
C THR A 73 -62.48 49.42 39.69
N VAL A 74 -63.18 48.83 40.67
CA VAL A 74 -62.91 47.46 41.13
C VAL A 74 -63.15 46.44 40.02
N LYS A 75 -64.21 46.62 39.23
CA LYS A 75 -64.50 45.75 38.08
C LYS A 75 -63.38 45.83 37.03
N GLN A 76 -62.94 47.03 36.67
CA GLN A 76 -61.84 47.23 35.72
C GLN A 76 -60.53 46.60 36.20
N HIS A 77 -60.18 46.77 37.48
CA HIS A 77 -59.01 46.10 38.05
C HIS A 77 -59.14 44.57 38.03
N SER A 78 -60.34 44.03 38.29
CA SER A 78 -60.57 42.59 38.26
C SER A 78 -60.36 42.01 36.85
N GLU A 79 -60.83 42.72 35.82
CA GLU A 79 -60.59 42.35 34.42
C GLU A 79 -59.10 42.43 34.04
N ALA A 80 -58.40 43.49 34.47
CA ALA A 80 -56.97 43.64 34.26
C ALA A 80 -56.15 42.52 34.94
N ILE A 81 -56.51 42.15 36.18
CA ILE A 81 -55.87 41.05 36.91
C ILE A 81 -56.06 39.72 36.16
N ARG A 82 -57.25 39.44 35.64
CA ARG A 82 -57.51 38.23 34.83
C ARG A 82 -56.65 38.21 33.57
N GLY A 83 -56.53 39.33 32.87
CA GLY A 83 -55.67 39.46 31.69
C GLY A 83 -54.19 39.20 32.02
N LEU A 84 -53.70 39.73 33.14
CA LEU A 84 -52.33 39.47 33.60
C LEU A 84 -52.11 38.01 33.97
N GLN A 85 -53.08 37.35 34.61
CA GLN A 85 -53.00 35.92 34.93
C GLN A 85 -52.91 35.05 33.68
N GLU A 86 -53.70 35.36 32.64
CA GLU A 86 -53.63 34.68 31.34
C GLU A 86 -52.27 34.89 30.66
N ALA A 87 -51.75 36.12 30.66
CA ALA A 87 -50.43 36.43 30.10
C ALA A 87 -49.29 35.70 30.83
N VAL A 88 -49.33 35.65 32.17
CA VAL A 88 -48.34 34.91 32.98
C VAL A 88 -48.39 33.41 32.66
N LYS A 89 -49.59 32.84 32.49
CA LYS A 89 -49.74 31.44 32.11
C LYS A 89 -49.10 31.15 30.74
N GLN A 90 -49.38 31.99 29.74
CA GLN A 90 -48.80 31.86 28.40
C GLN A 90 -47.27 31.97 28.42
N GLN A 91 -46.71 32.90 29.19
CA GLN A 91 -45.26 33.00 29.36
C GLN A 91 -44.67 31.74 30.02
N GLY A 92 -45.38 31.14 30.98
CA GLY A 92 -44.98 29.86 31.59
C GLY A 92 -44.91 28.71 30.58
N GLU A 93 -45.87 28.64 29.65
CA GLU A 93 -45.88 27.64 28.57
C GLU A 93 -44.69 27.86 27.60
N ILE A 94 -44.46 29.11 27.16
CA ILE A 94 -43.32 29.46 26.30
C ILE A 94 -41.97 29.11 26.95
N LEU A 95 -41.81 29.42 28.24
CA LEU A 95 -40.58 29.07 28.98
C LEU A 95 -40.34 27.56 29.05
N ARG A 96 -41.41 26.78 29.15
CA ARG A 96 -41.33 25.32 29.13
C ARG A 96 -40.87 24.82 27.76
N GLU A 97 -41.44 25.32 26.67
CA GLU A 97 -41.04 24.96 25.31
C GLU A 97 -39.57 25.32 25.05
N HIS A 98 -39.13 26.51 25.45
CA HIS A 98 -37.73 26.90 25.36
C HIS A 98 -36.81 25.99 26.18
N SER A 99 -37.24 25.57 27.37
CA SER A 99 -36.47 24.63 28.21
C SER A 99 -36.30 23.26 27.54
N GLU A 100 -37.33 22.77 26.86
CA GLU A 100 -37.28 21.51 26.11
C GLU A 100 -36.38 21.64 24.86
N ALA A 101 -36.49 22.75 24.13
CA ALA A 101 -35.63 23.04 22.98
C ALA A 101 -34.14 23.13 23.37
N ILE A 102 -33.83 23.79 24.49
CA ILE A 102 -32.45 23.88 25.02
C ILE A 102 -31.91 22.49 25.34
N LYS A 103 -32.68 21.63 26.00
CA LYS A 103 -32.26 20.24 26.28
C LYS A 103 -31.97 19.45 25.01
N SER A 104 -32.81 19.59 23.99
CA SER A 104 -32.60 18.94 22.69
C SER A 104 -31.32 19.42 22.00
N LEU A 105 -31.04 20.73 22.05
CA LEU A 105 -29.80 21.28 21.51
C LEU A 105 -28.57 20.79 22.28
N GLN A 106 -28.64 20.69 23.61
CA GLN A 106 -27.55 20.16 24.42
C GLN A 106 -27.22 18.70 24.05
N GLU A 107 -28.23 17.86 23.87
CA GLU A 107 -28.03 16.47 23.43
C GLU A 107 -27.44 16.41 22.02
N THR A 108 -27.92 17.26 21.11
CA THR A 108 -27.37 17.37 19.75
C THR A 108 -25.89 17.77 19.78
N VAL A 109 -25.53 18.76 20.60
CA VAL A 109 -24.13 19.20 20.77
C VAL A 109 -23.26 18.06 21.28
N LYS A 110 -23.74 17.30 22.27
CA LYS A 110 -23.02 16.13 22.82
C LYS A 110 -22.75 15.09 21.74
N GLN A 111 -23.75 14.75 20.92
CA GLN A 111 -23.58 13.79 19.82
C GLN A 111 -22.55 14.27 18.78
N HIS A 112 -22.57 15.56 18.44
CA HIS A 112 -21.56 16.14 17.55
C HIS A 112 -20.16 16.09 18.16
N SER A 113 -20.01 16.36 19.46
CA SER A 113 -18.72 16.23 20.15
C SER A 113 -18.18 14.80 20.13
N GLU A 114 -19.03 13.80 20.32
CA GLU A 114 -18.65 12.38 20.22
C GLU A 114 -18.22 12.01 18.79
N ALA A 115 -18.96 12.48 17.77
CA ALA A 115 -18.61 12.27 16.37
C ALA A 115 -17.27 12.92 15.99
N ILE A 116 -17.02 14.15 16.46
CA ILE A 116 -15.74 14.85 16.25
C ILE A 116 -14.59 14.07 16.86
N ARG A 117 -14.75 13.54 18.09
CA ARG A 117 -13.72 12.71 18.74
C ARG A 117 -13.44 11.44 17.92
N GLY A 118 -14.47 10.77 17.42
CA GLY A 118 -14.30 9.60 16.55
C GLY A 118 -13.54 9.92 15.26
N LEU A 119 -13.82 11.06 14.62
CA LEU A 119 -13.08 11.51 13.44
C LEU A 119 -11.61 11.83 13.76
N GLN A 120 -11.33 12.44 14.92
CA GLN A 120 -9.96 12.71 15.36
C GLN A 120 -9.16 11.41 15.56
N GLU A 121 -9.78 10.39 16.17
CA GLU A 121 -9.17 9.06 16.35
C GLU A 121 -8.89 8.39 14.99
N ALA A 122 -9.83 8.45 14.05
CA ALA A 122 -9.65 7.91 12.70
C ALA A 122 -8.52 8.61 11.92
N VAL A 123 -8.43 9.95 12.01
CA VAL A 123 -7.34 10.72 11.39
C VAL A 123 -5.99 10.34 11.99
N LYS A 124 -5.90 10.13 13.31
CA LYS A 124 -4.68 9.68 13.96
C LYS A 124 -4.22 8.30 13.44
N GLN A 125 -5.15 7.35 13.34
CA GLN A 125 -4.86 6.00 12.81
C GLN A 125 -4.37 6.06 11.35
N GLN A 126 -5.00 6.89 10.51
CA GLN A 126 -4.53 7.09 9.14
C GLN A 126 -3.11 7.68 9.10
N GLY A 127 -2.79 8.61 10.01
CA GLY A 127 -1.43 9.14 10.16
C GLY A 127 -0.39 8.07 10.51
N GLU A 128 -0.73 7.14 11.39
CA GLU A 128 0.14 6.01 11.76
C GLU A 128 0.37 5.07 10.55
N ILE A 129 -0.68 4.71 9.81
CA ILE A 129 -0.58 3.89 8.58
C ILE A 129 0.31 4.56 7.53
N LEU A 130 0.16 5.87 7.31
CA LEU A 130 1.00 6.61 6.36
C LEU A 130 2.49 6.60 6.76
N ARG A 131 2.79 6.63 8.06
CA ARG A 131 4.16 6.51 8.56
C ARG A 131 4.74 5.13 8.27
N GLU A 132 3.98 4.07 8.51
CA GLU A 132 4.40 2.68 8.23
C GLU A 132 4.64 2.47 6.72
N HIS A 133 3.74 2.95 5.86
CA HIS A 133 3.95 2.92 4.41
C HIS A 133 5.22 3.68 4.00
N SER A 134 5.49 4.85 4.61
CA SER A 134 6.69 5.63 4.31
C SER A 134 7.98 4.89 4.69
N GLU A 135 7.98 4.16 5.81
CA GLU A 135 9.10 3.33 6.24
C GLU A 135 9.30 2.13 5.31
N ALA A 136 8.22 1.46 4.91
CA ALA A 136 8.28 0.35 3.95
C ALA A 136 8.84 0.80 2.59
N ILE A 137 8.42 1.95 2.08
CA ILE A 137 8.93 2.52 0.83
C ILE A 137 10.44 2.79 0.93
N LYS A 138 10.92 3.38 2.04
CA LYS A 138 12.36 3.61 2.25
C LYS A 138 13.14 2.30 2.26
N SER A 139 12.62 1.27 2.92
CA SER A 139 13.25 -0.05 2.94
C SER A 139 13.35 -0.65 1.53
N LEU A 140 12.27 -0.57 0.74
CA LEU A 140 12.28 -1.05 -0.64
C LEU A 140 13.27 -0.29 -1.52
N GLN A 141 13.37 1.04 -1.36
CA GLN A 141 14.36 1.85 -2.07
C GLN A 141 15.80 1.41 -1.78
N GLU A 142 16.11 1.12 -0.51
CA GLU A 142 17.44 0.60 -0.14
C GLU A 142 17.70 -0.78 -0.73
N THR A 143 16.72 -1.68 -0.69
CA THR A 143 16.82 -3.00 -1.34
C THR A 143 17.03 -2.89 -2.85
N VAL A 144 16.34 -1.97 -3.53
CA VAL A 144 16.53 -1.73 -4.97
C VAL A 144 17.94 -1.20 -5.26
N LYS A 145 18.48 -0.32 -4.41
CA LYS A 145 19.85 0.19 -4.53
C LYS A 145 20.87 -0.94 -4.39
N GLN A 146 20.73 -1.81 -3.39
CA GLN A 146 21.61 -2.96 -3.18
C GLN A 146 21.60 -3.92 -4.38
N HIS A 147 20.42 -4.25 -4.91
CA HIS A 147 20.32 -5.06 -6.13
C HIS A 147 20.97 -4.39 -7.33
N SER A 148 20.84 -3.07 -7.47
CA SER A 148 21.48 -2.32 -8.57
C SER A 148 23.00 -2.37 -8.48
N GLU A 149 23.57 -2.29 -7.27
CA GLU A 149 25.01 -2.45 -7.03
C GLU A 149 25.48 -3.88 -7.33
N ALA A 150 24.72 -4.90 -6.90
CA ALA A 150 25.02 -6.30 -7.20
C ALA A 150 25.00 -6.59 -8.71
N ILE A 151 24.02 -6.05 -9.45
CA ILE A 151 23.94 -6.17 -10.91
C ILE A 151 25.17 -5.55 -11.58
N LYS A 152 25.61 -4.37 -11.14
CA LYS A 152 26.85 -3.75 -11.66
C LYS A 152 28.07 -4.65 -11.43
N GLY A 153 28.21 -5.21 -10.23
CA GLY A 153 29.30 -6.14 -9.92
C GLY A 153 29.29 -7.39 -10.81
N LEU A 154 28.11 -7.96 -11.07
CA LEU A 154 27.95 -9.10 -11.99
C LEU A 154 28.31 -8.73 -13.43
N GLN A 155 27.91 -7.54 -13.90
CA GLN A 155 28.27 -7.05 -15.24
C GLN A 155 29.79 -6.90 -15.40
N GLU A 156 30.48 -6.40 -14.39
CA GLU A 156 31.95 -6.31 -14.38
C GLU A 156 32.61 -7.69 -14.40
N ALA A 157 32.12 -8.64 -13.58
CA ALA A 157 32.61 -10.01 -13.56
C ALA A 157 32.43 -10.72 -14.91
N VAL A 158 31.27 -10.57 -15.55
CA VAL A 158 30.99 -11.13 -16.89
C VAL A 158 31.94 -10.53 -17.94
N LYS A 159 32.19 -9.21 -17.86
CA LYS A 159 33.13 -8.55 -18.76
C LYS A 159 34.56 -9.09 -18.59
N GLN A 160 35.00 -9.31 -17.35
CA GLN A 160 36.31 -9.90 -17.09
C GLN A 160 36.41 -11.32 -17.64
N LEU A 161 35.43 -12.17 -17.36
CA LEU A 161 35.39 -13.54 -17.87
C LEU A 161 35.40 -13.57 -19.41
N SER A 162 34.70 -12.65 -20.07
CA SER A 162 34.72 -12.53 -21.53
C SER A 162 36.13 -12.20 -22.06
N ASN A 163 36.90 -11.37 -21.35
CA ASN A 163 38.29 -11.06 -21.71
C ASN A 163 39.20 -12.27 -21.50
N ASP A 164 39.06 -12.96 -20.36
CA ASP A 164 39.84 -14.15 -20.04
C ASP A 164 39.61 -15.25 -21.09
N ILE A 165 38.35 -15.48 -21.50
CA ILE A 165 38.01 -16.42 -22.58
C ILE A 165 38.68 -16.05 -23.90
N LYS A 166 38.72 -14.76 -24.26
CA LYS A 166 39.42 -14.29 -25.47
C LYS A 166 40.92 -14.55 -25.40
N GLU A 167 41.52 -14.39 -24.22
CA GLU A 167 42.95 -14.65 -24.03
C GLU A 167 43.26 -16.14 -24.13
N VAL A 168 42.49 -16.98 -23.44
CA VAL A 168 42.60 -18.45 -23.55
C VAL A 168 42.45 -18.88 -25.01
N SER A 169 41.45 -18.37 -25.72
CA SER A 169 41.24 -18.69 -27.15
C SER A 169 42.46 -18.35 -28.01
N LYS A 170 43.11 -17.20 -27.79
CA LYS A 170 44.36 -16.82 -28.48
C LYS A 170 45.49 -17.79 -28.17
N LEU A 171 45.65 -18.18 -26.90
CA LEU A 171 46.67 -19.14 -26.48
C LEU A 171 46.43 -20.52 -27.12
N THR A 172 45.18 -20.98 -27.19
CA THR A 172 44.82 -22.24 -27.86
C THR A 172 45.19 -22.23 -29.35
N ILE A 173 44.91 -21.14 -30.07
CA ILE A 173 45.28 -20.99 -31.49
C ILE A 173 46.81 -21.03 -31.68
N LYS A 174 47.56 -20.31 -30.83
CA LYS A 174 49.03 -20.33 -30.85
C LYS A 174 49.57 -21.73 -30.62
N LEU A 175 49.09 -22.40 -29.57
CA LEU A 175 49.51 -23.77 -29.23
C LEU A 175 49.22 -24.73 -30.38
N SER A 176 48.03 -24.67 -30.97
CA SER A 176 47.67 -25.51 -32.12
C SER A 176 48.61 -25.29 -33.31
N THR A 177 49.01 -24.04 -33.55
CA THR A 177 49.97 -23.70 -34.63
C THR A 177 51.36 -24.23 -34.32
N GLU A 178 51.83 -24.06 -33.09
CA GLU A 178 53.14 -24.56 -32.64
C GLU A 178 53.21 -26.09 -32.72
N ILE A 179 52.18 -26.79 -32.24
CA ILE A 179 52.06 -28.26 -32.34
C ILE A 179 52.05 -28.70 -33.81
N GLY A 180 51.28 -28.04 -34.69
CA GLY A 180 51.29 -28.32 -36.12
C GLY A 180 52.69 -28.16 -36.74
N SER A 181 53.44 -27.13 -36.34
CA SER A 181 54.82 -26.92 -36.80
C SER A 181 55.79 -27.99 -36.26
N PHE A 182 55.62 -28.39 -35.00
CA PHE A 182 56.45 -29.39 -34.34
C PHE A 182 56.22 -30.76 -34.98
N THR A 183 54.97 -31.19 -35.10
CA THR A 183 54.58 -32.47 -35.72
C THR A 183 55.07 -32.56 -37.16
N ASN A 184 54.95 -31.49 -37.96
CA ASN A 184 55.49 -31.45 -39.32
C ASN A 184 57.02 -31.61 -39.36
N ARG A 185 57.75 -30.92 -38.47
CA ARG A 185 59.23 -31.04 -38.41
C ARG A 185 59.67 -32.41 -37.90
N ALA A 186 59.04 -32.90 -36.85
CA ALA A 186 59.32 -34.21 -36.28
C ALA A 186 59.03 -35.33 -37.30
N GLY A 187 57.88 -35.26 -38.00
CA GLY A 187 57.51 -36.21 -39.05
C GLY A 187 58.55 -36.27 -40.17
N LYS A 188 58.91 -35.11 -40.75
CA LYS A 188 59.96 -35.05 -41.79
C LYS A 188 61.33 -35.54 -41.30
N GLY A 189 61.66 -35.28 -40.03
CA GLY A 189 62.88 -35.77 -39.41
C GLY A 189 62.90 -37.29 -39.33
N LEU A 190 61.82 -37.90 -38.81
CA LEU A 190 61.66 -39.34 -38.70
C LEU A 190 61.67 -40.04 -40.06
N GLU A 191 60.98 -39.47 -41.05
CA GLU A 191 60.97 -39.95 -42.44
C GLU A 191 62.37 -39.98 -43.06
N LYS A 192 63.19 -38.94 -42.82
CA LYS A 192 64.58 -38.93 -43.28
C LYS A 192 65.42 -39.99 -42.59
N THR A 193 65.28 -40.15 -41.28
CA THR A 193 66.03 -41.15 -40.51
C THR A 193 65.71 -42.55 -40.98
N ILE A 194 64.43 -42.90 -41.12
CA ILE A 194 64.05 -44.24 -41.58
C ILE A 194 64.52 -44.52 -43.00
N MET A 195 64.53 -43.50 -43.87
CA MET A 195 65.08 -43.64 -45.22
C MET A 195 66.60 -43.87 -45.22
N MET A 196 67.35 -43.25 -44.30
CA MET A 196 68.79 -43.54 -44.15
C MET A 196 69.02 -44.98 -43.67
N VAL A 197 68.30 -45.41 -42.63
CA VAL A 197 68.37 -46.79 -42.12
C VAL A 197 68.00 -47.79 -43.22
N TYR A 198 66.96 -47.49 -44.01
CA TYR A 198 66.53 -48.31 -45.13
C TYR A 198 67.62 -48.47 -46.19
N LYS A 199 68.29 -47.39 -46.59
CA LYS A 199 69.38 -47.47 -47.56
C LYS A 199 70.56 -48.29 -47.03
N GLU A 200 70.98 -48.05 -45.79
CA GLU A 200 72.08 -48.80 -45.17
C GLU A 200 71.75 -50.29 -45.02
N ALA A 201 70.52 -50.61 -44.64
CA ALA A 201 69.98 -51.96 -44.57
C ALA A 201 70.03 -52.69 -45.91
N LEU A 202 69.59 -52.04 -46.99
CA LEU A 202 69.66 -52.59 -48.35
C LEU A 202 71.10 -52.90 -48.74
N GLU A 203 72.01 -51.96 -48.52
CA GLU A 203 73.43 -52.09 -48.85
C GLU A 203 74.09 -53.25 -48.09
N LEU A 204 73.83 -53.39 -46.79
CA LEU A 204 74.32 -54.51 -45.97
C LEU A 204 73.83 -55.88 -46.48
N HIS A 205 72.64 -55.94 -47.06
CA HIS A 205 72.09 -57.15 -47.67
C HIS A 205 72.49 -57.34 -49.14
N GLY A 206 73.43 -56.54 -49.65
CA GLY A 206 73.97 -56.65 -51.01
C GLY A 206 73.01 -56.15 -52.09
N ILE A 207 72.05 -55.30 -51.72
CA ILE A 207 71.02 -54.76 -52.61
C ILE A 207 71.36 -53.30 -52.88
N ASP A 208 71.55 -52.95 -54.15
CA ASP A 208 71.76 -51.56 -54.58
C ASP A 208 70.44 -50.79 -54.44
N PRO A 209 70.36 -49.76 -53.57
CA PRO A 209 69.13 -49.01 -53.33
C PRO A 209 68.54 -48.37 -54.59
N ASN A 210 69.37 -48.03 -55.59
CA ASN A 210 68.89 -47.43 -56.83
C ASN A 210 68.13 -48.42 -57.74
N LYS A 211 68.24 -49.72 -57.46
CA LYS A 211 67.53 -50.76 -58.21
C LYS A 211 66.17 -51.12 -57.61
N VAL A 212 65.91 -50.69 -56.37
CA VAL A 212 64.59 -50.84 -55.77
C VAL A 212 63.61 -49.93 -56.50
N LYS A 213 62.52 -50.51 -56.96
CA LYS A 213 61.44 -49.80 -57.63
C LYS A 213 60.31 -49.57 -56.65
N HIS A 214 59.91 -48.31 -56.55
CA HIS A 214 58.65 -47.94 -55.94
C HIS A 214 57.54 -48.09 -56.99
N GLY A 215 56.57 -48.98 -56.76
CA GLY A 215 55.55 -49.26 -57.75
C GLY A 215 54.34 -49.99 -57.21
N ASN A 216 53.42 -50.30 -58.13
CA ASN A 216 52.16 -50.94 -57.82
C ASN A 216 52.17 -52.39 -58.30
N ILE A 217 51.77 -53.29 -57.41
CA ILE A 217 51.49 -54.70 -57.72
C ILE A 217 49.97 -54.87 -57.70
N VAL A 218 49.41 -55.31 -58.81
CA VAL A 218 47.97 -55.56 -58.94
C VAL A 218 47.72 -57.05 -58.77
N ASP A 219 46.79 -57.40 -57.89
CA ASP A 219 46.34 -58.79 -57.73
C ASP A 219 45.45 -59.21 -58.91
N THR A 220 46.10 -59.63 -60.00
CA THR A 220 45.42 -60.08 -61.22
C THR A 220 44.82 -61.47 -61.09
N LEU A 221 45.33 -62.27 -60.14
CA LEU A 221 44.97 -63.67 -59.93
C LEU A 221 43.85 -63.85 -58.90
N GLY A 222 43.54 -62.82 -58.10
CA GLY A 222 42.52 -62.86 -57.04
C GLY A 222 42.98 -63.62 -55.80
N ILE A 223 44.26 -63.53 -55.46
CA ILE A 223 44.87 -64.20 -54.29
C ILE A 223 44.37 -63.59 -52.98
N ILE A 224 44.12 -62.28 -53.00
CA ILE A 224 43.63 -61.49 -51.87
C ILE A 224 42.27 -60.88 -52.24
N ASP A 225 42.25 -60.07 -53.31
CA ASP A 225 41.05 -59.47 -53.87
C ASP A 225 41.35 -59.01 -55.30
N LYS A 226 40.62 -59.56 -56.27
CA LYS A 226 40.97 -59.43 -57.68
C LYS A 226 40.86 -57.98 -58.14
N GLY A 227 41.97 -57.43 -58.65
CA GLY A 227 42.06 -56.04 -59.10
C GLY A 227 42.51 -55.05 -58.01
N ARG A 228 42.71 -55.50 -56.78
CA ARG A 228 43.28 -54.67 -55.72
C ARG A 228 44.73 -54.29 -56.04
N ILE A 229 45.05 -53.02 -55.82
CA ILE A 229 46.36 -52.44 -56.05
C ILE A 229 47.10 -52.35 -54.73
N PHE A 230 48.34 -52.83 -54.70
CA PHE A 230 49.24 -52.76 -53.56
C PHE A 230 50.46 -51.94 -53.94
N GLU A 231 50.72 -50.86 -53.21
CA GLU A 231 51.96 -50.10 -53.31
C GLU A 231 53.06 -50.86 -52.58
N VAL A 232 54.16 -51.13 -53.28
CA VAL A 232 55.24 -51.98 -52.82
C VAL A 232 56.57 -51.45 -53.32
N ASP A 233 57.55 -51.40 -52.42
CA ASP A 233 58.95 -51.25 -52.78
C ASP A 233 59.53 -52.63 -53.06
N PHE A 234 59.97 -52.88 -54.29
CA PHE A 234 60.49 -54.20 -54.65
C PHE A 234 61.66 -54.16 -55.63
N TYR A 235 62.46 -55.21 -55.58
CA TYR A 235 63.59 -55.44 -56.47
C TYR A 235 63.56 -56.87 -56.98
N GLU A 236 63.40 -57.03 -58.30
CA GLU A 236 63.36 -58.34 -58.94
C GLU A 236 64.74 -58.71 -59.49
N THR A 237 65.23 -59.89 -59.14
CA THR A 237 66.40 -60.54 -59.75
C THR A 237 65.98 -61.73 -60.59
N ASN A 238 66.94 -62.45 -61.17
CA ASN A 238 66.65 -63.69 -61.88
C ASN A 238 66.07 -64.76 -60.94
N ASP A 239 66.49 -64.76 -59.67
CA ASP A 239 66.22 -65.84 -58.72
C ASP A 239 65.15 -65.51 -57.68
N TYR A 240 65.03 -64.23 -57.28
CA TYR A 240 64.12 -63.80 -56.20
C TYR A 240 63.44 -62.48 -56.51
N VAL A 241 62.26 -62.27 -55.91
CA VAL A 241 61.68 -60.92 -55.75
C VAL A 241 61.90 -60.47 -54.31
N TYR A 242 62.62 -59.37 -54.13
CA TYR A 242 62.82 -58.73 -52.84
C TYR A 242 61.71 -57.71 -52.65
N VAL A 243 61.05 -57.74 -51.50
CA VAL A 243 59.96 -56.82 -51.16
C VAL A 243 60.27 -56.16 -49.84
N PHE A 244 60.13 -54.84 -49.83
CA PHE A 244 60.44 -53.99 -48.70
C PHE A 244 59.19 -53.26 -48.24
N GLU A 245 59.05 -53.14 -46.93
CA GLU A 245 58.07 -52.26 -46.31
C GLU A 245 58.75 -51.38 -45.30
N ILE A 246 58.40 -50.09 -45.34
CA ILE A 246 59.02 -49.06 -44.51
C ILE A 246 57.95 -48.46 -43.60
N LYS A 247 58.14 -48.54 -42.28
CA LYS A 247 57.19 -48.02 -41.28
C LYS A 247 57.89 -47.29 -40.15
N ASN A 248 57.44 -46.10 -39.76
CA ASN A 248 57.98 -45.49 -38.53
C ASN A 248 57.67 -46.36 -37.28
N PHE A 249 56.46 -46.92 -37.21
CA PHE A 249 56.05 -47.87 -36.18
C PHE A 249 55.39 -49.08 -36.85
N ALA A 250 55.92 -50.28 -36.60
CA ALA A 250 55.38 -51.53 -37.13
C ALA A 250 54.50 -52.21 -36.07
N ASP A 251 53.20 -52.19 -36.34
CA ASP A 251 52.12 -52.78 -35.55
C ASP A 251 51.50 -53.98 -36.29
N GLU A 252 50.37 -54.47 -35.78
CA GLU A 252 49.61 -55.58 -36.38
C GLU A 252 49.21 -55.30 -37.85
N GLY A 253 48.99 -54.04 -38.21
CA GLY A 253 48.75 -53.66 -39.61
C GLY A 253 49.98 -53.91 -40.50
N ALA A 254 51.19 -53.67 -40.00
CA ALA A 254 52.41 -54.01 -40.73
C ALA A 254 52.58 -55.53 -40.90
N LEU A 255 52.22 -56.31 -39.87
CA LEU A 255 52.17 -57.77 -39.95
C LEU A 255 51.25 -58.24 -41.08
N GLU A 256 49.99 -57.80 -41.07
CA GLU A 256 49.02 -58.18 -42.10
C GLU A 256 49.52 -57.86 -43.52
N GLN A 257 50.08 -56.66 -43.71
CA GLN A 257 50.62 -56.24 -45.01
C GLN A 257 51.77 -57.12 -45.50
N MET A 258 52.65 -57.55 -44.60
CA MET A 258 53.73 -58.51 -44.91
C MET A 258 53.22 -59.89 -45.28
N LEU A 259 52.25 -60.42 -44.53
CA LEU A 259 51.65 -61.72 -44.85
C LEU A 259 50.92 -61.72 -46.19
N VAL A 260 50.24 -60.62 -46.51
CA VAL A 260 49.61 -60.42 -47.82
C VAL A 260 50.65 -60.46 -48.93
N ARG A 261 51.76 -59.72 -48.81
CA ARG A 261 52.83 -59.69 -49.81
C ARG A 261 53.52 -61.05 -49.95
N LYS A 262 53.70 -61.78 -48.85
CA LYS A 262 54.25 -63.14 -48.84
C LYS A 262 53.46 -64.10 -49.72
N LYS A 263 52.12 -64.02 -49.66
CA LYS A 263 51.23 -64.88 -50.43
C LYS A 263 51.13 -64.43 -51.89
N LEU A 264 51.03 -63.13 -52.11
CA LEU A 264 50.73 -62.54 -53.41
C LEU A 264 51.93 -62.56 -54.37
N VAL A 265 53.08 -62.08 -53.91
CA VAL A 265 54.22 -61.76 -54.79
C VAL A 265 54.82 -62.99 -55.48
N PRO A 266 55.01 -64.14 -54.81
CA PRO A 266 55.57 -65.31 -55.49
C PRO A 266 54.73 -65.84 -56.65
N GLN A 267 53.41 -65.73 -56.51
CA GLN A 267 52.45 -66.22 -57.50
C GLN A 267 52.40 -65.30 -58.73
N LEU A 268 52.51 -63.98 -58.52
CA LEU A 268 52.47 -63.02 -59.61
C LEU A 268 53.76 -63.00 -60.43
N PHE A 269 54.92 -63.14 -59.78
CA PHE A 269 56.22 -63.07 -60.44
C PHE A 269 56.81 -64.46 -60.77
N ASN A 270 56.13 -65.53 -60.36
CA ASN A 270 56.57 -66.92 -60.49
C ASN A 270 58.01 -67.15 -59.97
N LYS A 271 58.35 -66.51 -58.86
CA LYS A 271 59.67 -66.50 -58.22
C LYS A 271 59.54 -66.48 -56.70
N PRO A 272 60.45 -67.10 -55.93
CA PRO A 272 60.42 -66.98 -54.48
C PRO A 272 60.58 -65.52 -54.03
N VAL A 273 59.86 -65.13 -52.96
CA VAL A 273 59.92 -63.78 -52.37
C VAL A 273 60.81 -63.74 -51.14
N LYS A 274 61.59 -62.66 -50.98
CA LYS A 274 62.27 -62.32 -49.73
C LYS A 274 61.70 -61.02 -49.20
N LEU A 275 61.18 -61.06 -47.98
CA LEU A 275 60.48 -59.94 -47.35
C LEU A 275 61.39 -59.25 -46.34
N PHE A 276 61.39 -57.93 -46.38
CA PHE A 276 62.12 -57.07 -45.47
C PHE A 276 61.17 -56.03 -44.88
N LEU A 277 61.07 -55.98 -43.57
CA LEU A 277 60.39 -54.91 -42.86
C LEU A 277 61.45 -54.00 -42.24
N VAL A 278 61.47 -52.74 -42.64
CA VAL A 278 62.35 -51.72 -42.08
C VAL A 278 61.52 -50.75 -41.26
N ALA A 279 61.79 -50.68 -39.96
CA ALA A 279 61.02 -49.82 -39.07
C ALA A 279 61.87 -49.15 -37.99
N ASN A 280 61.50 -47.95 -37.54
CA ASN A 280 62.19 -47.35 -36.39
C ASN A 280 61.81 -48.09 -35.10
N TYR A 281 60.52 -48.36 -34.93
CA TYR A 281 59.97 -49.08 -33.80
C TYR A 281 59.15 -50.28 -34.28
N VAL A 282 59.28 -51.43 -33.61
CA VAL A 282 58.47 -52.62 -33.88
C VAL A 282 57.95 -53.19 -32.58
N ASP A 283 56.66 -53.53 -32.54
CA ASP A 283 56.06 -54.28 -31.43
C ASP A 283 56.71 -55.67 -31.34
N LYS A 284 57.09 -56.09 -30.13
CA LYS A 284 57.81 -57.35 -29.90
C LYS A 284 57.03 -58.57 -30.42
N LYS A 285 55.71 -58.62 -30.23
CA LYS A 285 54.87 -59.72 -30.72
C LYS A 285 54.85 -59.74 -32.24
N VAL A 286 54.64 -58.58 -32.85
CA VAL A 286 54.67 -58.41 -34.32
C VAL A 286 56.01 -58.85 -34.89
N LYS A 287 57.11 -58.47 -34.22
CA LYS A 287 58.46 -58.87 -34.61
C LYS A 287 58.62 -60.38 -34.62
N GLU A 288 58.28 -61.03 -33.50
CA GLU A 288 58.42 -62.48 -33.34
C GLU A 288 57.56 -63.26 -34.35
N GLU A 289 56.36 -62.77 -34.67
CA GLU A 289 55.48 -63.39 -35.66
C GLU A 289 56.00 -63.25 -37.09
N LEU A 290 56.47 -62.06 -37.47
CA LEU A 290 57.04 -61.81 -38.78
C LEU A 290 58.34 -62.60 -39.02
N GLU A 291 59.19 -62.73 -38.01
CA GLU A 291 60.43 -63.53 -38.09
C GLU A 291 60.11 -65.03 -38.28
N LYS A 292 59.09 -65.57 -37.58
CA LYS A 292 58.60 -66.94 -37.82
C LYS A 292 58.13 -67.15 -39.26
N GLU A 293 57.56 -66.12 -39.85
CA GLU A 293 57.10 -66.12 -41.23
C GLU A 293 58.24 -65.87 -42.25
N GLY A 294 59.49 -65.79 -41.79
CA GLY A 294 60.67 -65.63 -42.65
C GLY A 294 60.85 -64.21 -43.19
N VAL A 295 60.21 -63.21 -42.56
CA VAL A 295 60.45 -61.80 -42.85
C VAL A 295 61.70 -61.35 -42.13
N THR A 296 62.61 -60.71 -42.86
CA THR A 296 63.80 -60.11 -42.27
C THR A 296 63.44 -58.74 -41.70
N ILE A 297 63.62 -58.55 -40.40
CA ILE A 297 63.23 -57.31 -39.73
C ILE A 297 64.48 -56.49 -39.41
N ILE A 298 64.46 -55.24 -39.84
CA ILE A 298 65.53 -54.28 -39.61
C ILE A 298 64.92 -53.14 -38.83
N SER A 299 65.12 -53.18 -37.51
CA SER A 299 64.49 -52.26 -36.59
C SER A 299 65.51 -51.52 -35.73
N SER A 300 65.31 -50.23 -35.49
CA SER A 300 66.14 -49.49 -34.51
C SER A 300 65.82 -49.87 -33.07
N MET A 301 64.54 -50.04 -32.72
CA MET A 301 64.11 -50.39 -31.37
C MET A 301 62.92 -51.35 -31.38
N VAL A 302 62.94 -52.33 -30.48
CA VAL A 302 61.81 -53.22 -30.22
C VAL A 302 61.09 -52.70 -28.99
N VAL A 303 59.78 -52.49 -29.09
CA VAL A 303 58.93 -52.04 -27.99
C VAL A 303 58.02 -53.18 -27.54
N GLU A 304 57.63 -53.16 -26.26
CA GLU A 304 56.70 -54.14 -25.69
C GLU A 304 55.23 -53.79 -25.93
#